data_AF-A0A417F040-F1
#
_entry.id   AF-A0A417F040-F1
#
_cell.length_a   1.000
_cell.length_b   1.000
_cell.length_c   1.000
_cell.angle_alpha   90.00
_cell.angle_beta   90.00
_cell.angle_gamma   90.00
#
_symmetry.space_group_name_H-M   'P 1'
#
loop_
_entity.id
_entity.type
_entity.pdbx_description
1 polymer ?
#
loop_
_entity_poly.entity_id
_entity_poly.type
_entity_poly.pdbx_seq_one_letter_code
_entity_poly.pdbx_strand_id
1 'polypeptide(L)'
;MYTHKILDICDPKNPYAPKFSGTFELPVEYAGKKRRMLAYVPHDIRESTAGILVLGENGQTADDLLEHSGWCEIADTEECKERLIVFFLEPENGTWNTNEAYGTPDGDVAYINAAALAAADRKLFCVHESKFYLVGCKEGGVLANMAAAYDPAFFAGVASVGGSAVSEQYLTDCGQAYALNLDGFEDPEHRKDIHKQDIPMPAWIIDDPTVSTGTGDAILTYWRNACEAEEGRQLSPDQYEYYRVKETPYAPNQEKEAYRVCHSSIPGASEQYAKRLQRRIWKDFLYRQRRWMSSPGGELRVTKDPVRDLGMEYHYEEFDGWMREWYVYIPQSVRQNPEKKVPLVLAMHGYTCTGEIYAGNSGWYDVADKHGFIVVFPSALHAKVDMPEQGLMSDWAPLNAWNVFLEDDRPDELKFFSFLLDKMIAEYPVDEHRVFATGHSWGSLMTEMLALGLTERFAAVAPCSGAFFGGAYEKMTSLPYAAENGVQLPIWMFWGMNEEWLIPSEPAHENETGLTVELWLKRNGKADMIPADWAQCANTVNGRFKDHYFDREGTAPVQFTQVDYMPHATMPEMSFRIWEEFFRKFSRS
;
A
#
# COMPACT_ATOMS: atom_id res chain seq x y z
N MET A 1 -4.39 -16.27 29.37
CA MET A 1 -2.92 -16.11 29.47
C MET A 1 -2.43 -16.15 28.04
N TYR A 2 -2.18 -14.98 27.43
CA TYR A 2 -1.88 -14.90 26.00
C TYR A 2 -0.52 -15.51 25.68
N THR A 3 -0.49 -16.42 24.71
CA THR A 3 0.75 -16.97 24.16
C THR A 3 1.27 -16.02 23.10
N HIS A 4 2.48 -15.50 23.30
CA HIS A 4 3.17 -14.70 22.29
C HIS A 4 4.57 -15.27 22.04
N LYS A 5 5.04 -15.11 20.81
CA LYS A 5 6.41 -15.40 20.42
C LYS A 5 7.10 -14.10 20.03
N ILE A 6 8.26 -13.83 20.62
CA ILE A 6 9.15 -12.72 20.29
C ILE A 6 10.48 -13.33 19.84
N LEU A 7 10.97 -12.94 18.66
CA LEU A 7 12.29 -13.34 18.17
C LEU A 7 13.28 -12.20 18.40
N ASP A 8 14.40 -12.44 19.09
CA ASP A 8 15.36 -11.36 19.37
C ASP A 8 16.30 -11.09 18.19
N ILE A 9 16.66 -12.12 17.42
CA ILE A 9 17.65 -12.08 16.33
C ILE A 9 17.02 -12.58 15.03
N CYS A 10 17.34 -11.94 13.90
CA CYS A 10 16.94 -12.40 12.58
C CYS A 10 17.67 -13.71 12.23
N ASP A 11 16.93 -14.75 11.84
CA ASP A 11 17.51 -16.02 11.40
C ASP A 11 17.85 -15.94 9.90
N PRO A 12 19.12 -16.02 9.47
CA PRO A 12 19.47 -15.98 8.05
C PRO A 12 18.80 -17.07 7.21
N LYS A 13 18.41 -18.21 7.81
CA LYS A 13 17.70 -19.29 7.12
C LYS A 13 16.18 -19.12 7.10
N ASN A 14 15.67 -18.17 7.88
CA ASN A 14 14.27 -17.79 7.91
C ASN A 14 14.09 -16.29 8.19
N PRO A 15 14.66 -15.40 7.36
CA PRO A 15 14.82 -13.99 7.72
C PRO A 15 13.54 -13.17 7.53
N TYR A 16 12.47 -13.80 7.05
CA TYR A 16 11.15 -13.22 6.88
C TYR A 16 10.13 -13.76 7.89
N ALA A 17 10.59 -14.47 8.92
CA ALA A 17 9.72 -14.94 10.00
C ALA A 17 9.21 -13.76 10.82
N PRO A 18 7.91 -13.70 11.16
CA PRO A 18 7.39 -12.59 11.93
C PRO A 18 8.06 -12.54 13.31
N LYS A 19 8.52 -11.34 13.68
CA LYS A 19 9.08 -11.08 15.00
C LYS A 19 8.09 -11.28 16.12
N PHE A 20 6.82 -10.93 15.88
CA PHE A 20 5.74 -10.99 16.85
C PHE A 20 4.59 -11.83 16.27
N SER A 21 4.12 -12.81 17.04
CA SER A 21 2.91 -13.57 16.73
C SER A 21 2.19 -14.02 17.99
N GLY A 22 0.90 -14.31 17.88
CA GLY A 22 0.01 -14.64 18.98
C GLY A 22 -1.02 -13.54 19.25
N THR A 23 -1.56 -13.53 20.47
CA THR A 23 -2.55 -12.53 20.88
C THR A 23 -1.91 -11.44 21.73
N PHE A 24 -2.24 -10.19 21.42
CA PHE A 24 -1.76 -9.01 22.13
C PHE A 24 -2.93 -8.17 22.61
N GLU A 25 -2.81 -7.64 23.82
CA GLU A 25 -3.72 -6.62 24.32
C GLU A 25 -3.18 -5.23 23.97
N LEU A 26 -4.01 -4.42 23.31
CA LEU A 26 -3.66 -3.09 22.85
C LEU A 26 -4.54 -2.06 23.58
N PRO A 27 -3.93 -1.12 24.32
CA PRO A 27 -4.66 0.01 24.87
C PRO A 27 -5.03 0.98 23.76
N VAL A 28 -6.30 1.39 23.73
CA VAL A 28 -6.82 2.42 22.83
C VAL A 28 -7.16 3.64 23.66
N GLU A 29 -6.43 4.73 23.44
CA GLU A 29 -6.61 5.99 24.14
C GLU A 29 -7.33 6.99 23.23
N TYR A 30 -8.45 7.55 23.69
CA TYR A 30 -9.29 8.47 22.92
C TYR A 30 -10.13 9.32 23.86
N ALA A 31 -10.29 10.62 23.58
CA ALA A 31 -11.13 11.54 24.38
C ALA A 31 -10.91 11.47 25.91
N GLY A 32 -9.68 11.18 26.37
CA GLY A 32 -9.36 10.99 27.79
C GLY A 32 -9.84 9.67 28.41
N LYS A 33 -10.46 8.79 27.62
CA LYS A 33 -10.81 7.41 27.96
C LYS A 33 -9.71 6.45 27.50
N LYS A 34 -9.69 5.28 28.12
CA LYS A 34 -8.83 4.15 27.75
C LYS A 34 -9.67 2.89 27.65
N ARG A 35 -9.76 2.32 26.45
CA ARG A 35 -10.46 1.06 26.17
C ARG A 35 -9.47 0.01 25.70
N ARG A 36 -9.94 -1.24 25.69
CA ARG A 36 -9.15 -2.42 25.38
C ARG A 36 -9.53 -2.97 24.01
N MET A 37 -8.53 -3.33 23.23
CA MET A 37 -8.66 -4.08 21.99
C MET A 37 -7.71 -5.29 22.04
N LEU A 38 -8.09 -6.41 21.43
CA LEU A 38 -7.19 -7.55 21.24
C LEU A 38 -6.75 -7.62 19.78
N ALA A 39 -5.46 -7.83 19.54
CA ALA A 39 -4.92 -8.17 18.22
C ALA A 39 -4.52 -9.64 18.19
N TYR A 40 -4.97 -10.38 17.18
CA TYR A 40 -4.54 -11.73 16.87
C TYR A 40 -3.65 -11.73 15.62
N VAL A 41 -2.42 -12.22 15.78
CA VAL A 41 -1.37 -12.22 14.76
C VAL A 41 -0.95 -13.66 14.46
N PRO A 42 -1.25 -14.20 13.26
CA PRO A 42 -0.85 -15.56 12.89
C PRO A 42 0.66 -15.81 12.98
N HIS A 43 1.07 -17.07 13.21
CA HIS A 43 2.48 -17.43 13.46
C HIS A 43 3.43 -17.33 12.26
N ASP A 44 2.89 -17.33 11.06
CA ASP A 44 3.58 -17.23 9.77
C ASP A 44 3.09 -16.02 8.97
N ILE A 45 2.57 -15.00 9.67
CA ILE A 45 2.21 -13.71 9.07
C ILE A 45 3.41 -13.07 8.37
N ARG A 46 3.18 -12.41 7.24
CA ARG A 46 4.15 -11.55 6.56
C ARG A 46 3.89 -10.07 6.86
N GLU A 47 4.88 -9.23 6.62
CA GLU A 47 4.79 -7.79 6.86
C GLU A 47 3.85 -7.12 5.86
N SER A 48 3.33 -5.95 6.24
CA SER A 48 2.42 -5.16 5.40
C SER A 48 1.25 -6.01 4.85
N THR A 49 0.68 -6.80 5.74
CA THR A 49 -0.45 -7.68 5.46
C THR A 49 -1.79 -6.93 5.62
N ALA A 50 -2.91 -7.63 5.46
CA ALA A 50 -4.22 -7.06 5.71
C ALA A 50 -4.56 -7.00 7.21
N GLY A 51 -5.38 -6.03 7.59
CA GLY A 51 -5.91 -5.86 8.94
C GLY A 51 -7.42 -5.77 8.92
N ILE A 52 -8.08 -6.48 9.83
CA ILE A 52 -9.54 -6.46 9.95
C ILE A 52 -9.96 -6.11 11.37
N LEU A 53 -10.79 -5.08 11.52
CA LEU A 53 -11.43 -4.74 12.78
C LEU A 53 -12.77 -5.47 12.86
N VAL A 54 -13.00 -6.21 13.94
CA VAL A 54 -14.16 -7.06 14.18
C VAL A 54 -14.97 -6.51 15.36
N LEU A 55 -16.23 -6.19 15.10
CA LEU A 55 -17.18 -5.66 16.08
C LEU A 55 -18.30 -6.65 16.35
N GLY A 56 -18.44 -7.03 17.62
CA GLY A 56 -19.49 -7.92 18.11
C GLY A 56 -20.82 -7.24 18.40
N GLU A 57 -21.81 -8.03 18.78
CA GLU A 57 -23.09 -7.53 19.31
C GLU A 57 -22.93 -7.06 20.77
N ASN A 58 -23.98 -6.44 21.32
CA ASN A 58 -24.00 -6.07 22.74
C ASN A 58 -23.69 -7.26 23.67
N GLY A 59 -22.91 -7.00 24.71
CA GLY A 59 -22.51 -7.98 25.72
C GLY A 59 -21.33 -8.87 25.33
N GLN A 60 -20.86 -8.85 24.08
CA GLN A 60 -19.67 -9.59 23.66
C GLN A 60 -18.39 -8.80 23.97
N THR A 61 -17.45 -9.45 24.64
CA THR A 61 -16.11 -8.91 24.92
C THR A 61 -15.14 -9.22 23.78
N ALA A 62 -13.96 -8.59 23.78
CA ALA A 62 -12.90 -8.90 22.82
C ALA A 62 -12.42 -10.36 22.95
N ASP A 63 -12.46 -10.92 24.17
CA ASP A 63 -12.14 -12.33 24.42
C ASP A 63 -13.20 -13.28 23.83
N ASP A 64 -14.49 -12.95 23.96
CA ASP A 64 -15.58 -13.74 23.35
C ASP A 64 -15.43 -13.80 21.82
N LEU A 65 -15.10 -12.66 21.20
CA LEU A 65 -14.87 -12.59 19.77
C LEU A 65 -13.64 -13.39 19.34
N LEU A 66 -12.53 -13.27 20.07
CA LEU A 66 -11.31 -14.02 19.83
C LEU A 66 -11.57 -15.54 19.86
N GLU A 67 -12.32 -16.02 20.86
CA GLU A 67 -12.55 -17.44 21.09
C GLU A 67 -13.64 -18.03 20.18
N HIS A 68 -14.70 -17.26 19.91
CA HIS A 68 -15.94 -17.82 19.35
C HIS A 68 -16.32 -17.30 17.96
N SER A 69 -15.78 -16.17 17.50
CA SER A 69 -16.22 -15.60 16.22
C SER A 69 -15.87 -16.49 15.03
N GLY A 70 -14.67 -17.08 15.00
CA GLY A 70 -14.13 -17.81 13.85
C GLY A 70 -13.12 -17.01 13.02
N TRP A 71 -12.91 -15.72 13.30
CA TRP A 71 -11.96 -14.91 12.53
C TRP A 71 -10.50 -15.34 12.70
N CYS A 72 -10.12 -15.87 13.87
CA CYS A 72 -8.79 -16.47 14.07
C CYS A 72 -8.59 -17.67 13.13
N GLU A 73 -9.62 -18.51 12.95
CA GLU A 73 -9.58 -19.64 12.03
C GLU A 73 -9.40 -19.16 10.58
N ILE A 74 -10.07 -18.08 10.18
CA ILE A 74 -9.88 -17.45 8.86
C ILE A 74 -8.43 -16.95 8.69
N ALA A 75 -7.87 -16.30 9.71
CA ALA A 75 -6.49 -15.80 9.69
C ALA A 75 -5.44 -16.93 9.65
N ASP A 76 -5.73 -18.04 10.32
CA ASP A 76 -4.87 -19.22 10.37
C ASP A 76 -4.96 -20.11 9.13
N THR A 77 -6.03 -20.00 8.34
CA THR A 77 -6.30 -20.90 7.19
C THR A 77 -6.33 -20.20 5.84
N GLU A 78 -5.90 -18.93 5.77
CA GLU A 78 -5.79 -18.22 4.50
C GLU A 78 -4.81 -18.93 3.55
N GLU A 79 -5.23 -19.07 2.29
CA GLU A 79 -4.52 -19.84 1.25
C GLU A 79 -3.47 -19.00 0.53
N CYS A 80 -3.64 -17.68 0.54
CA CYS A 80 -2.65 -16.73 0.04
C CYS A 80 -1.52 -16.59 1.05
N LYS A 81 -0.32 -16.23 0.57
CA LYS A 81 0.79 -15.87 1.45
C LYS A 81 0.47 -14.68 2.34
N GLU A 82 -0.29 -13.75 1.79
CA GLU A 82 -0.91 -12.69 2.55
C GLU A 82 -2.05 -13.26 3.43
N ARG A 83 -1.73 -13.45 4.72
CA ARG A 83 -2.71 -13.70 5.78
C ARG A 83 -3.36 -12.37 6.22
N LEU A 84 -3.98 -12.34 7.39
CA LEU A 84 -4.53 -11.11 7.96
C LEU A 84 -4.35 -11.07 9.48
N ILE A 85 -4.24 -9.87 10.01
CA ILE A 85 -4.25 -9.58 11.45
C ILE A 85 -5.67 -9.19 11.85
N VAL A 86 -6.17 -9.77 12.94
CA VAL A 86 -7.54 -9.56 13.40
C VAL A 86 -7.55 -8.73 14.67
N PHE A 87 -8.35 -7.68 14.69
CA PHE A 87 -8.50 -6.76 15.81
C PHE A 87 -9.92 -6.87 16.38
N PHE A 88 -10.05 -7.30 17.63
CA PHE A 88 -11.33 -7.49 18.30
C PHE A 88 -11.63 -6.31 19.23
N LEU A 89 -12.72 -5.61 18.95
CA LEU A 89 -13.18 -4.45 19.71
C LEU A 89 -14.40 -4.83 20.56
N GLU A 90 -14.49 -4.26 21.75
CA GLU A 90 -15.61 -4.48 22.69
C GLU A 90 -16.32 -3.18 23.07
N PRO A 91 -17.64 -3.22 23.34
CA PRO A 91 -18.43 -2.08 23.77
C PRO A 91 -18.09 -1.64 25.21
N GLU A 92 -18.14 -0.33 25.46
CA GLU A 92 -18.02 0.21 26.82
C GLU A 92 -19.24 -0.22 27.65
N ASN A 93 -19.02 -0.80 28.83
CA ASN A 93 -20.07 -1.33 29.70
C ASN A 93 -21.02 -2.34 29.01
N GLY A 94 -20.54 -3.07 27.99
CA GLY A 94 -21.31 -4.13 27.35
C GLY A 94 -22.37 -3.65 26.36
N THR A 95 -22.46 -2.36 26.03
CA THR A 95 -23.45 -1.83 25.06
C THR A 95 -22.83 -0.84 24.08
N TRP A 96 -23.07 -1.05 22.79
CA TRP A 96 -22.77 -0.09 21.72
C TRP A 96 -23.86 0.98 21.61
N ASN A 97 -23.48 2.23 21.42
CA ASN A 97 -24.39 3.34 21.18
C ASN A 97 -24.69 3.53 19.68
N THR A 98 -25.57 2.70 19.13
CA THR A 98 -25.97 2.75 17.71
C THR A 98 -26.77 4.00 17.31
N ASN A 99 -27.16 4.83 18.28
CA ASN A 99 -27.96 6.04 18.06
C ASN A 99 -27.17 7.32 18.36
N GLU A 100 -25.83 7.23 18.49
CA GLU A 100 -25.02 8.41 18.75
C GLU A 100 -25.11 9.43 17.61
N ALA A 101 -25.03 10.71 17.97
CA ALA A 101 -25.00 11.78 16.99
C ALA A 101 -23.65 11.75 16.24
N TYR A 102 -23.67 12.19 14.98
CA TYR A 102 -22.45 12.36 14.20
C TYR A 102 -21.46 13.27 14.95
N GLY A 103 -20.19 12.83 15.03
CA GLY A 103 -19.12 13.61 15.64
C GLY A 103 -19.12 13.61 17.18
N THR A 104 -19.82 12.68 17.83
CA THR A 104 -19.76 12.51 19.30
C THR A 104 -18.31 12.26 19.75
N PRO A 105 -17.65 13.19 20.48
CA PRO A 105 -16.19 13.13 20.67
C PRO A 105 -15.69 11.93 21.49
N ASP A 106 -16.48 11.46 22.46
CA ASP A 106 -16.16 10.33 23.33
C ASP A 106 -17.04 9.09 23.06
N GLY A 107 -17.65 9.07 21.88
CA GLY A 107 -18.55 8.03 21.38
C GLY A 107 -17.85 6.78 20.87
N ASP A 108 -18.65 5.84 20.35
CA ASP A 108 -18.15 4.55 19.88
C ASP A 108 -17.48 4.64 18.51
N VAL A 109 -17.96 5.49 17.60
CA VAL A 109 -17.27 5.78 16.34
C VAL A 109 -15.89 6.40 16.58
N ALA A 110 -15.77 7.30 17.57
CA ALA A 110 -14.48 7.89 17.96
C ALA A 110 -13.52 6.82 18.51
N TYR A 111 -14.03 5.87 19.31
CA TYR A 111 -13.27 4.72 19.77
C TYR A 111 -12.78 3.84 18.61
N ILE A 112 -13.67 3.48 17.67
CA ILE A 112 -13.33 2.62 16.53
C ILE A 112 -12.24 3.27 15.66
N ASN A 113 -12.35 4.58 15.43
CA ASN A 113 -11.32 5.31 14.69
C ASN A 113 -9.98 5.30 15.42
N ALA A 114 -9.96 5.57 16.73
CA ALA A 114 -8.74 5.50 17.54
C ALA A 114 -8.15 4.08 17.57
N ALA A 115 -9.00 3.05 17.60
CA ALA A 115 -8.57 1.65 17.52
C ALA A 115 -7.94 1.33 16.16
N ALA A 116 -8.50 1.84 15.07
CA ALA A 116 -7.93 1.70 13.72
C ALA A 116 -6.54 2.36 13.61
N LEU A 117 -6.36 3.55 14.18
CA LEU A 117 -5.05 4.20 14.27
C LEU A 117 -4.06 3.41 15.16
N ALA A 118 -4.52 2.87 16.28
CA ALA A 118 -3.69 2.00 17.12
C ALA A 118 -3.29 0.69 16.41
N ALA A 119 -4.17 0.16 15.56
CA ALA A 119 -3.90 -1.01 14.71
C ALA A 119 -2.93 -0.70 13.55
N ALA A 120 -2.83 0.55 13.12
CA ALA A 120 -1.87 1.03 12.12
C ALA A 120 -0.47 1.34 12.70
N ASP A 121 -0.33 1.36 14.02
CA ASP A 121 0.98 1.46 14.68
C ASP A 121 1.85 0.24 14.33
N ARG A 122 3.14 0.47 14.14
CA ARG A 122 4.13 -0.50 13.66
C ARG A 122 5.01 -1.12 14.74
N LYS A 123 4.69 -0.89 16.03
CA LYS A 123 5.44 -1.44 17.17
C LYS A 123 5.50 -2.97 17.22
N LEU A 124 4.43 -3.66 16.84
CA LEU A 124 4.33 -5.12 16.93
C LEU A 124 4.23 -5.80 15.56
N PHE A 125 3.53 -5.18 14.62
CA PHE A 125 3.24 -5.74 13.30
C PHE A 125 3.03 -4.58 12.32
N CYS A 126 2.94 -4.87 11.03
CA CYS A 126 2.59 -3.87 10.03
C CYS A 126 1.39 -4.36 9.22
N VAL A 127 0.26 -3.69 9.40
CA VAL A 127 -0.83 -3.73 8.42
C VAL A 127 -0.51 -2.72 7.33
N HIS A 128 -0.74 -3.08 6.07
CA HIS A 128 -0.55 -2.15 4.96
C HIS A 128 -1.71 -1.16 4.87
N GLU A 129 -1.40 0.10 4.62
CA GLU A 129 -2.36 1.21 4.62
C GLU A 129 -3.54 0.96 3.67
N SER A 130 -3.27 0.32 2.52
CA SER A 130 -4.33 -0.01 1.54
C SER A 130 -5.25 -1.18 1.90
N LYS A 131 -5.07 -1.82 3.06
CA LYS A 131 -5.67 -3.12 3.42
C LYS A 131 -6.30 -3.14 4.81
N PHE A 132 -6.88 -2.02 5.23
CA PHE A 132 -7.72 -1.96 6.42
C PHE A 132 -9.18 -2.24 6.08
N TYR A 133 -9.77 -3.18 6.80
CA TYR A 133 -11.16 -3.57 6.62
C TYR A 133 -11.91 -3.55 7.93
N LEU A 134 -13.22 -3.39 7.84
CA LEU A 134 -14.11 -3.31 8.98
C LEU A 134 -15.26 -4.29 8.84
N VAL A 135 -15.51 -5.08 9.88
CA VAL A 135 -16.64 -6.01 9.92
C VAL A 135 -17.39 -5.91 11.23
N GLY A 136 -18.71 -6.06 11.16
CA GLY A 136 -19.53 -6.04 12.35
C GLY A 136 -20.77 -6.90 12.25
N CYS A 137 -21.20 -7.42 13.41
CA CYS A 137 -22.44 -8.19 13.55
C CYS A 137 -23.44 -7.43 14.44
N LYS A 138 -24.71 -7.37 14.03
CA LYS A 138 -25.80 -6.66 14.73
C LYS A 138 -25.44 -5.22 15.09
N GLU A 139 -25.43 -4.81 16.36
CA GLU A 139 -25.04 -3.46 16.77
C GLU A 139 -23.62 -3.12 16.30
N GLY A 140 -22.68 -4.06 16.39
CA GLY A 140 -21.34 -3.88 15.84
C GLY A 140 -21.34 -3.67 14.32
N GLY A 141 -22.33 -4.24 13.61
CA GLY A 141 -22.53 -4.01 12.16
C GLY A 141 -23.05 -2.60 11.85
N VAL A 142 -23.91 -2.05 12.72
CA VAL A 142 -24.35 -0.65 12.61
C VAL A 142 -23.16 0.27 12.83
N LEU A 143 -22.37 0.03 13.89
CA LEU A 143 -21.18 0.82 14.22
C LEU A 143 -20.08 0.69 13.14
N ALA A 144 -19.92 -0.48 12.53
CA ALA A 144 -19.00 -0.67 11.41
C ALA A 144 -19.34 0.26 10.24
N ASN A 145 -20.61 0.34 9.84
CA ASN A 145 -21.05 1.27 8.81
C ASN A 145 -20.89 2.74 9.23
N MET A 146 -21.23 3.07 10.47
CA MET A 146 -21.10 4.45 10.99
C MET A 146 -19.64 4.92 11.00
N ALA A 147 -18.70 4.05 11.40
CA ALA A 147 -17.28 4.36 11.45
C ALA A 147 -16.65 4.40 10.04
N ALA A 148 -17.02 3.48 9.15
CA ALA A 148 -16.60 3.54 7.75
C ALA A 148 -17.11 4.82 7.04
N ALA A 149 -18.32 5.29 7.34
CA ALA A 149 -18.83 6.56 6.83
C ALA A 149 -18.14 7.77 7.47
N TYR A 150 -17.69 7.64 8.72
CA TYR A 150 -16.99 8.70 9.44
C TYR A 150 -15.57 8.93 8.89
N ASP A 151 -14.82 7.88 8.56
CA ASP A 151 -13.50 8.00 7.94
C ASP A 151 -13.38 7.09 6.70
N PRO A 152 -14.03 7.45 5.59
CA PRO A 152 -14.13 6.59 4.41
C PRO A 152 -12.81 6.47 3.64
N ALA A 153 -11.85 7.36 3.88
CA ALA A 153 -10.52 7.31 3.28
C ALA A 153 -9.61 6.27 3.96
N PHE A 154 -9.88 5.90 5.22
CA PHE A 154 -9.03 4.96 5.96
C PHE A 154 -9.29 3.50 5.56
N PHE A 155 -10.54 3.12 5.32
CA PHE A 155 -10.91 1.72 5.07
C PHE A 155 -10.99 1.39 3.58
N ALA A 156 -10.49 0.22 3.20
CA ALA A 156 -10.60 -0.34 1.86
C ALA A 156 -11.93 -1.08 1.62
N GLY A 157 -12.67 -1.41 2.68
CA GLY A 157 -14.00 -1.97 2.56
C GLY A 157 -14.65 -2.29 3.91
N VAL A 158 -15.98 -2.39 3.90
CA VAL A 158 -16.79 -2.70 5.07
C VAL A 158 -17.77 -3.84 4.77
N ALA A 159 -17.98 -4.74 5.75
CA ALA A 159 -19.07 -5.71 5.67
C ALA A 159 -19.84 -5.80 6.99
N SER A 160 -21.17 -5.74 6.91
CA SER A 160 -22.05 -5.77 8.09
C SER A 160 -23.04 -6.91 7.98
N VAL A 161 -23.23 -7.67 9.07
CA VAL A 161 -24.21 -8.76 9.14
C VAL A 161 -25.29 -8.42 10.17
N GLY A 162 -26.55 -8.32 9.74
CA GLY A 162 -27.69 -7.97 10.60
C GLY A 162 -27.60 -6.58 11.24
N GLY A 163 -26.77 -5.69 10.69
CA GLY A 163 -26.47 -4.35 11.22
C GLY A 163 -26.68 -3.24 10.19
N SER A 164 -27.76 -3.32 9.41
CA SER A 164 -28.08 -2.35 8.34
C SER A 164 -28.85 -1.13 8.83
N ALA A 165 -29.40 -1.14 10.05
CA ALA A 165 -30.23 -0.08 10.61
C ALA A 165 -29.42 1.16 11.09
N VAL A 166 -28.68 1.79 10.18
CA VAL A 166 -28.00 3.08 10.42
C VAL A 166 -29.00 4.23 10.27
N SER A 167 -28.97 5.20 11.18
CA SER A 167 -29.83 6.40 11.15
C SER A 167 -29.61 7.23 9.87
N GLU A 168 -30.71 7.56 9.17
CA GLU A 168 -30.67 8.48 8.02
C GLU A 168 -30.11 9.86 8.39
N GLN A 169 -30.40 10.34 9.60
CA GLN A 169 -29.88 11.60 10.09
C GLN A 169 -28.36 11.55 10.23
N TYR A 170 -27.83 10.46 10.81
CA TYR A 170 -26.38 10.26 10.92
C TYR A 170 -25.72 10.23 9.54
N LEU A 171 -26.29 9.49 8.58
CA LEU A 171 -25.74 9.42 7.22
C LEU A 171 -25.79 10.75 6.48
N THR A 172 -26.84 11.54 6.69
CA THR A 172 -26.96 12.89 6.12
C THR A 172 -25.89 13.82 6.70
N ASP A 173 -25.80 13.90 8.03
CA ASP A 173 -24.84 14.78 8.71
C ASP A 173 -23.39 14.38 8.41
N CYS A 174 -23.12 13.07 8.42
CA CYS A 174 -21.81 12.53 8.10
C CYS A 174 -21.45 12.74 6.63
N GLY A 175 -22.37 12.44 5.71
CA GLY A 175 -22.15 12.59 4.28
C GLY A 175 -21.89 14.03 3.83
N GLN A 176 -22.57 14.99 4.45
CA GLN A 176 -22.38 16.43 4.20
C GLN A 176 -21.17 17.04 4.92
N ALA A 177 -20.49 16.30 5.79
CA ALA A 177 -19.29 16.80 6.42
C ALA A 177 -18.10 16.68 5.47
N TYR A 178 -17.19 17.65 5.56
CA TYR A 178 -15.91 17.59 4.85
C TYR A 178 -15.06 16.41 5.35
N ALA A 179 -14.39 15.75 4.42
CA ALA A 179 -13.40 14.73 4.73
C ALA A 179 -12.06 15.40 5.06
N LEU A 180 -11.62 15.26 6.32
CA LEU A 180 -10.37 15.87 6.79
C LEU A 180 -9.17 14.98 6.51
N ASN A 181 -9.35 13.66 6.68
CA ASN A 181 -8.43 12.62 6.24
C ASN A 181 -8.81 12.23 4.81
N LEU A 182 -7.83 12.26 3.91
CA LEU A 182 -8.00 11.93 2.50
C LEU A 182 -6.96 10.91 2.03
N ASP A 183 -6.52 9.99 2.91
CA ASP A 183 -5.56 8.94 2.62
C ASP A 183 -4.21 9.52 2.16
N GLY A 184 -3.38 9.92 3.13
CA GLY A 184 -2.09 10.59 2.87
C GLY A 184 -2.18 12.10 2.65
N PHE A 185 -3.37 12.69 2.75
CA PHE A 185 -3.56 14.15 2.75
C PHE A 185 -4.42 14.58 3.92
N GLU A 186 -3.97 15.61 4.63
CA GLU A 186 -4.81 16.34 5.57
C GLU A 186 -5.39 17.58 4.88
N ASP A 187 -6.70 17.77 5.03
CA ASP A 187 -7.40 18.94 4.49
C ASP A 187 -8.31 19.64 5.52
N PRO A 188 -7.75 20.10 6.65
CA PRO A 188 -8.51 20.78 7.72
C PRO A 188 -9.15 22.10 7.27
N GLU A 189 -8.66 22.68 6.18
CA GLU A 189 -9.16 23.93 5.59
C GLU A 189 -10.16 23.69 4.43
N HIS A 190 -10.46 22.42 4.12
CA HIS A 190 -11.40 22.00 3.08
C HIS A 190 -11.05 22.53 1.67
N ARG A 191 -9.75 22.61 1.35
CA ARG A 191 -9.24 23.18 0.10
C ARG A 191 -9.62 22.35 -1.12
N LYS A 192 -9.89 21.06 -0.96
CA LYS A 192 -10.26 20.14 -2.04
C LYS A 192 -11.78 20.02 -2.25
N ASP A 193 -12.59 20.61 -1.37
CA ASP A 193 -14.05 20.56 -1.40
C ASP A 193 -14.62 19.13 -1.49
N ILE A 194 -13.97 18.18 -0.78
CA ILE A 194 -14.35 16.77 -0.76
C ILE A 194 -15.15 16.48 0.51
N HIS A 195 -16.38 16.00 0.35
CA HIS A 195 -17.23 15.56 1.44
C HIS A 195 -17.08 14.04 1.64
N LYS A 196 -17.44 13.54 2.83
CA LYS A 196 -17.28 12.11 3.15
C LYS A 196 -18.08 11.21 2.22
N GLN A 197 -19.25 11.65 1.76
CA GLN A 197 -20.06 10.90 0.79
C GLN A 197 -19.45 10.81 -0.62
N ASP A 198 -18.47 11.67 -0.94
CA ASP A 198 -17.81 11.68 -2.25
C ASP A 198 -16.71 10.60 -2.32
N ILE A 199 -16.32 10.02 -1.19
CA ILE A 199 -15.30 8.98 -1.10
C ILE A 199 -15.97 7.60 -1.22
N PRO A 200 -15.69 6.84 -2.29
CA PRO A 200 -16.32 5.55 -2.53
C PRO A 200 -15.88 4.53 -1.47
N MET A 201 -16.78 3.65 -1.05
CA MET A 201 -16.50 2.58 -0.08
C MET A 201 -17.09 1.26 -0.57
N PRO A 202 -16.27 0.25 -0.90
CA PRO A 202 -16.77 -1.08 -1.18
C PRO A 202 -17.46 -1.63 0.07
N ALA A 203 -18.77 -1.89 -0.04
CA ALA A 203 -19.59 -2.34 1.09
C ALA A 203 -20.36 -3.62 0.78
N TRP A 204 -20.41 -4.55 1.73
CA TRP A 204 -21.36 -5.68 1.69
C TRP A 204 -22.32 -5.61 2.87
N ILE A 205 -23.57 -5.26 2.56
CA ILE A 205 -24.66 -5.20 3.53
C ILE A 205 -25.39 -6.54 3.51
N ILE A 206 -25.09 -7.40 4.49
CA ILE A 206 -25.76 -8.68 4.69
C ILE A 206 -26.85 -8.48 5.72
N ASP A 207 -28.06 -8.30 5.24
CA ASP A 207 -29.22 -8.06 6.07
C ASP A 207 -29.73 -9.35 6.72
N ASP A 208 -30.14 -9.23 7.98
CA ASP A 208 -30.80 -10.30 8.73
C ASP A 208 -32.17 -9.78 9.20
N PRO A 209 -33.27 -10.13 8.51
CA PRO A 209 -34.60 -9.60 8.81
C PRO A 209 -35.16 -10.11 10.15
N THR A 210 -34.45 -10.98 10.86
CA THR A 210 -34.88 -11.53 12.15
C THR A 210 -34.43 -10.71 13.34
N VAL A 211 -33.58 -9.70 13.15
CA VAL A 211 -33.03 -8.85 14.22
C VAL A 211 -33.41 -7.39 14.04
N SER A 212 -33.54 -6.64 15.14
CA SER A 212 -33.97 -5.23 15.13
C SER A 212 -32.94 -4.25 14.58
N THR A 213 -31.68 -4.66 14.49
CA THR A 213 -30.59 -3.89 13.88
C THR A 213 -30.51 -4.08 12.35
N GLY A 214 -31.47 -4.82 11.76
CA GLY A 214 -31.59 -5.10 10.34
C GLY A 214 -32.75 -4.37 9.62
N THR A 215 -32.78 -4.52 8.30
CA THR A 215 -33.66 -3.91 7.28
C THR A 215 -33.67 -2.38 7.19
N GLY A 216 -32.54 -1.74 7.49
CA GLY A 216 -32.33 -0.34 7.13
C GLY A 216 -31.76 -0.17 5.72
N ASP A 217 -32.57 0.33 4.78
CA ASP A 217 -32.19 0.54 3.37
C ASP A 217 -31.31 1.79 3.13
N ALA A 218 -31.27 2.70 4.10
CA ALA A 218 -30.56 3.97 3.99
C ALA A 218 -29.06 3.78 3.74
N ILE A 219 -28.43 2.83 4.45
CA ILE A 219 -26.99 2.57 4.31
C ILE A 219 -26.63 1.96 2.95
N LEU A 220 -27.49 1.08 2.42
CA LEU A 220 -27.31 0.52 1.08
C LEU A 220 -27.36 1.64 0.03
N THR A 221 -28.32 2.55 0.17
CA THR A 221 -28.47 3.71 -0.72
C THR A 221 -27.25 4.64 -0.62
N TYR A 222 -26.80 4.92 0.60
CA TYR A 222 -25.62 5.75 0.86
C TYR A 222 -24.38 5.21 0.14
N TRP A 223 -24.05 3.93 0.34
CA TRP A 223 -22.87 3.34 -0.31
C TRP A 223 -22.99 3.22 -1.81
N ARG A 224 -24.19 2.92 -2.34
CA ARG A 224 -24.41 2.90 -3.79
C ARG A 224 -24.15 4.26 -4.42
N ASN A 225 -24.59 5.34 -3.77
CA ASN A 225 -24.35 6.69 -4.24
C ASN A 225 -22.86 7.04 -4.20
N ALA A 226 -22.18 6.77 -3.08
CA ALA A 226 -20.75 7.04 -2.91
C ALA A 226 -19.88 6.29 -3.94
N CYS A 227 -20.23 5.05 -4.28
CA CYS A 227 -19.52 4.26 -5.29
C CYS A 227 -19.90 4.58 -6.74
N GLU A 228 -20.90 5.44 -7.00
CA GLU A 228 -21.53 5.60 -8.32
C GLU A 228 -21.98 4.22 -8.89
N ALA A 229 -22.52 3.34 -8.03
CA ALA A 229 -22.90 1.97 -8.36
C ALA A 229 -24.36 1.89 -8.86
N GLU A 230 -24.53 2.24 -10.14
CA GLU A 230 -25.83 2.48 -10.79
C GLU A 230 -26.55 1.20 -11.23
N GLU A 231 -25.81 0.29 -11.87
CA GLU A 231 -26.35 -0.98 -12.38
C GLU A 231 -26.21 -2.08 -11.33
N GLY A 232 -26.91 -3.20 -11.53
CA GLY A 232 -26.72 -4.36 -10.67
C GLY A 232 -27.04 -5.69 -11.32
N ARG A 233 -26.53 -6.75 -10.70
CA ARG A 233 -26.64 -8.14 -11.17
C ARG A 233 -26.69 -9.11 -10.00
N GLN A 234 -27.36 -10.24 -10.22
CA GLN A 234 -27.33 -11.36 -9.27
C GLN A 234 -26.00 -12.12 -9.40
N LEU A 235 -25.25 -12.27 -8.30
CA LEU A 235 -24.01 -13.06 -8.27
C LEU A 235 -24.23 -14.50 -7.81
N SER A 236 -25.08 -14.67 -6.78
CA SER A 236 -25.51 -15.95 -6.23
C SER A 236 -26.96 -15.85 -5.77
N PRO A 237 -27.67 -16.94 -5.44
CA PRO A 237 -29.07 -16.88 -5.01
C PRO A 237 -29.35 -15.92 -3.85
N ASP A 238 -28.35 -15.65 -3.01
CA ASP A 238 -28.43 -14.83 -1.81
C ASP A 238 -27.64 -13.51 -1.89
N GLN A 239 -26.97 -13.21 -3.02
CA GLN A 239 -26.14 -12.01 -3.18
C GLN A 239 -26.44 -11.27 -4.47
N TYR A 240 -26.84 -10.01 -4.33
CA TYR A 240 -26.98 -9.05 -5.41
C TYR A 240 -25.86 -8.02 -5.35
N GLU A 241 -25.26 -7.69 -6.48
CA GLU A 241 -24.21 -6.69 -6.60
C GLU A 241 -24.72 -5.47 -7.36
N TYR A 242 -24.36 -4.29 -6.88
CA TYR A 242 -24.39 -3.05 -7.61
C TYR A 242 -22.96 -2.65 -8.00
N TYR A 243 -22.76 -2.19 -9.24
CA TYR A 243 -21.44 -1.89 -9.77
C TYR A 243 -21.44 -0.59 -10.59
N ARG A 244 -20.26 0.04 -10.62
CA ARG A 244 -19.99 1.24 -11.41
C ARG A 244 -19.80 0.87 -12.89
N VAL A 245 -20.51 1.56 -13.78
CA VAL A 245 -20.36 1.41 -15.24
C VAL A 245 -19.41 2.43 -15.85
N LYS A 246 -19.39 3.63 -15.28
CA LYS A 246 -18.61 4.79 -15.75
C LYS A 246 -17.14 4.60 -15.41
N GLU A 247 -16.27 4.83 -16.38
CA GLU A 247 -14.83 4.85 -16.16
C GLU A 247 -14.44 5.87 -15.08
N THR A 248 -13.38 5.53 -14.36
CA THR A 248 -12.80 6.35 -13.31
C THR A 248 -11.99 7.51 -13.92
N PRO A 249 -11.85 8.66 -13.22
CA PRO A 249 -11.12 9.81 -13.75
C PRO A 249 -9.65 9.51 -14.11
N TYR A 250 -9.01 8.60 -13.38
CA TYR A 250 -7.64 8.15 -13.59
C TYR A 250 -7.60 6.63 -13.79
N ALA A 251 -8.18 6.15 -14.88
CA ALA A 251 -8.34 4.71 -15.17
C ALA A 251 -7.07 3.84 -15.02
N PRO A 252 -5.83 4.29 -15.33
CA PRO A 252 -4.64 3.50 -15.02
C PRO A 252 -4.46 3.23 -13.52
N ASN A 253 -4.89 4.15 -12.66
CA ASN A 253 -4.69 4.10 -11.21
C ASN A 253 -5.87 3.47 -10.46
N GLN A 254 -7.05 3.38 -11.10
CA GLN A 254 -8.31 2.97 -10.49
C GLN A 254 -9.00 1.90 -11.34
N GLU A 255 -9.60 0.89 -10.70
CA GLU A 255 -10.35 -0.16 -11.40
C GLU A 255 -11.82 -0.05 -11.00
N LYS A 256 -12.71 0.29 -11.94
CA LYS A 256 -14.14 0.50 -11.66
C LYS A 256 -14.82 -0.72 -11.02
N GLU A 257 -14.29 -1.92 -11.27
CA GLU A 257 -14.72 -3.19 -10.67
C GLU A 257 -14.57 -3.20 -9.14
N ALA A 258 -13.70 -2.36 -8.59
CA ALA A 258 -13.53 -2.21 -7.15
C ALA A 258 -14.63 -1.34 -6.50
N TYR A 259 -15.39 -0.58 -7.28
CA TYR A 259 -16.43 0.35 -6.83
C TYR A 259 -17.78 -0.39 -6.74
N ARG A 260 -17.81 -1.45 -5.94
CA ARG A 260 -18.93 -2.38 -5.86
C ARG A 260 -19.61 -2.36 -4.48
N VAL A 261 -20.93 -2.46 -4.49
CA VAL A 261 -21.75 -2.57 -3.28
C VAL A 261 -22.60 -3.83 -3.37
N CYS A 262 -22.47 -4.73 -2.41
CA CYS A 262 -23.23 -5.97 -2.36
C CYS A 262 -24.35 -5.89 -1.33
N HIS A 263 -25.46 -6.53 -1.64
CA HIS A 263 -26.59 -6.71 -0.75
C HIS A 263 -26.99 -8.19 -0.69
N SER A 264 -27.27 -8.66 0.52
CA SER A 264 -27.82 -9.97 0.80
C SER A 264 -28.94 -9.82 1.83
N SER A 265 -29.98 -10.64 1.77
CA SER A 265 -30.99 -10.74 2.84
C SER A 265 -31.16 -12.21 3.22
N ILE A 266 -30.69 -12.56 4.42
CA ILE A 266 -30.53 -13.94 4.86
C ILE A 266 -31.04 -14.04 6.31
N PRO A 267 -32.22 -14.65 6.54
CA PRO A 267 -32.74 -14.89 7.89
C PRO A 267 -31.75 -15.70 8.75
N GLY A 268 -31.43 -15.19 9.95
CA GLY A 268 -30.51 -15.83 10.88
C GLY A 268 -29.03 -15.73 10.47
N ALA A 269 -28.67 -14.86 9.52
CA ALA A 269 -27.29 -14.64 9.12
C ALA A 269 -26.39 -14.18 10.27
N SER A 270 -26.95 -13.44 11.23
CA SER A 270 -26.21 -12.89 12.37
C SER A 270 -26.03 -13.87 13.53
N GLU A 271 -26.63 -15.07 13.47
CA GLU A 271 -26.45 -16.11 14.49
C GLU A 271 -24.98 -16.55 14.58
N GLN A 272 -24.55 -16.91 15.80
CA GLN A 272 -23.21 -17.47 16.05
C GLN A 272 -22.10 -16.60 15.43
N TYR A 273 -22.11 -15.30 15.73
CA TYR A 273 -21.09 -14.34 15.27
C TYR A 273 -20.97 -14.26 13.73
N ALA A 274 -22.04 -14.62 13.00
CA ALA A 274 -22.04 -14.74 11.55
C ALA A 274 -20.98 -15.72 10.99
N LYS A 275 -20.55 -16.71 11.78
CA LYS A 275 -19.43 -17.61 11.43
C LYS A 275 -19.57 -18.27 10.05
N ARG A 276 -20.80 -18.60 9.63
CA ARG A 276 -21.10 -19.22 8.32
C ARG A 276 -20.75 -18.34 7.12
N LEU A 277 -20.60 -17.03 7.31
CA LEU A 277 -20.40 -16.05 6.25
C LEU A 277 -18.96 -15.51 6.19
N GLN A 278 -18.18 -15.65 7.27
CA GLN A 278 -16.87 -14.98 7.40
C GLN A 278 -15.90 -15.30 6.26
N ARG A 279 -15.81 -16.56 5.81
CA ARG A 279 -14.97 -16.93 4.66
C ARG A 279 -15.40 -16.23 3.37
N ARG A 280 -16.70 -16.07 3.13
CA ARG A 280 -17.22 -15.35 1.95
C ARG A 280 -16.98 -13.85 2.07
N ILE A 281 -17.27 -13.28 3.24
CA ILE A 281 -17.01 -11.87 3.54
C ILE A 281 -15.54 -11.54 3.28
N TRP A 282 -14.63 -12.38 3.78
CA TRP A 282 -13.21 -12.20 3.58
C TRP A 282 -12.80 -12.42 2.13
N LYS A 283 -12.98 -13.63 1.60
CA LYS A 283 -12.33 -14.06 0.35
C LYS A 283 -13.02 -13.58 -0.91
N ASP A 284 -14.35 -13.56 -0.90
CA ASP A 284 -15.16 -13.21 -2.08
C ASP A 284 -15.38 -11.69 -2.19
N PHE A 285 -15.19 -10.97 -1.08
CA PHE A 285 -15.46 -9.54 -1.00
C PHE A 285 -14.28 -8.70 -0.50
N LEU A 286 -13.98 -8.68 0.80
CA LEU A 286 -13.04 -7.70 1.39
C LEU A 286 -11.61 -7.83 0.82
N TYR A 287 -11.05 -9.05 0.80
CA TYR A 287 -9.70 -9.31 0.28
C TYR A 287 -9.52 -8.83 -1.17
N ARG A 288 -10.61 -8.81 -1.95
CA ARG A 288 -10.59 -8.40 -3.37
C ARG A 288 -10.46 -6.89 -3.55
N GLN A 289 -10.69 -6.10 -2.50
CA GLN A 289 -10.65 -4.65 -2.55
C GLN A 289 -9.43 -4.13 -1.81
N ARG A 290 -8.88 -3.03 -2.27
CA ARG A 290 -7.78 -2.32 -1.62
C ARG A 290 -7.95 -0.84 -1.97
N ARG A 291 -7.45 0.04 -1.11
CA ARG A 291 -7.48 1.50 -1.33
C ARG A 291 -6.07 2.04 -1.36
N TRP A 292 -5.57 2.36 -2.54
CA TRP A 292 -4.21 2.82 -2.72
C TRP A 292 -4.14 4.32 -2.51
N MET A 293 -3.27 4.72 -1.60
CA MET A 293 -2.89 6.10 -1.40
C MET A 293 -2.18 6.62 -2.66
N SER A 294 -2.85 7.40 -3.51
CA SER A 294 -2.23 8.06 -4.68
C SER A 294 -2.95 9.31 -5.19
N SER A 295 -4.19 9.50 -4.75
CA SER A 295 -5.04 10.66 -5.00
C SER A 295 -5.85 10.92 -3.73
N PRO A 296 -6.40 12.14 -3.52
CA PRO A 296 -7.23 12.44 -2.36
C PRO A 296 -8.43 11.49 -2.24
N GLY A 297 -8.59 10.84 -1.09
CA GLY A 297 -9.61 9.82 -0.82
C GLY A 297 -9.18 8.39 -1.14
N GLY A 298 -8.00 8.21 -1.74
CA GLY A 298 -7.44 6.92 -2.15
C GLY A 298 -8.12 6.32 -3.39
N GLU A 299 -7.39 5.47 -4.11
CA GLU A 299 -7.85 4.82 -5.34
C GLU A 299 -8.24 3.38 -5.09
N LEU A 300 -9.47 2.98 -5.46
CA LEU A 300 -9.91 1.60 -5.31
C LEU A 300 -9.45 0.76 -6.50
N ARG A 301 -8.90 -0.41 -6.21
CA ARG A 301 -8.50 -1.40 -7.23
C ARG A 301 -8.74 -2.83 -6.76
N VAL A 302 -8.67 -3.78 -7.70
CA VAL A 302 -8.86 -5.19 -7.40
C VAL A 302 -7.54 -5.84 -6.98
N THR A 303 -7.55 -6.54 -5.86
CA THR A 303 -6.40 -7.34 -5.41
C THR A 303 -6.23 -8.57 -6.29
N LYS A 304 -5.00 -8.76 -6.79
CA LYS A 304 -4.54 -9.98 -7.45
C LYS A 304 -3.36 -10.56 -6.68
N ASP A 305 -3.43 -11.85 -6.36
CA ASP A 305 -2.31 -12.59 -5.81
C ASP A 305 -1.22 -12.78 -6.88
N PRO A 306 0.03 -12.37 -6.64
CA PRO A 306 1.10 -12.46 -7.64
C PRO A 306 1.35 -13.86 -8.20
N VAL A 307 1.19 -14.91 -7.40
CA VAL A 307 1.47 -16.28 -7.84
C VAL A 307 0.20 -16.91 -8.40
N ARG A 308 -0.88 -16.93 -7.62
CA ARG A 308 -2.13 -17.61 -7.97
C ARG A 308 -2.86 -16.92 -9.13
N ASP A 309 -2.98 -15.59 -9.08
CA ASP A 309 -3.81 -14.84 -10.02
C ASP A 309 -2.99 -14.31 -11.22
N LEU A 310 -1.71 -13.98 -11.02
CA LEU A 310 -0.83 -13.44 -12.08
C LEU A 310 0.18 -14.46 -12.65
N GLY A 311 0.34 -15.62 -12.02
CA GLY A 311 1.28 -16.66 -12.49
C GLY A 311 2.74 -16.21 -12.46
N MET A 312 3.12 -15.36 -11.49
CA MET A 312 4.52 -15.02 -11.24
C MET A 312 5.27 -16.24 -10.70
N GLU A 313 6.53 -16.38 -11.10
CA GLU A 313 7.44 -17.34 -10.50
C GLU A 313 7.87 -16.81 -9.13
N TYR A 314 7.76 -17.66 -8.11
CA TYR A 314 8.19 -17.35 -6.74
C TYR A 314 9.53 -18.01 -6.46
N HIS A 315 10.49 -17.22 -6.01
CA HIS A 315 11.82 -17.69 -5.64
C HIS A 315 12.10 -17.43 -4.17
N TYR A 316 12.67 -18.45 -3.52
CA TYR A 316 13.18 -18.38 -2.16
C TYR A 316 14.46 -19.19 -2.11
N GLU A 317 15.60 -18.51 -2.26
CA GLU A 317 16.89 -19.13 -2.51
C GLU A 317 17.96 -18.56 -1.57
N GLU A 318 19.00 -19.34 -1.29
CA GLU A 318 20.11 -18.90 -0.45
C GLU A 318 21.11 -18.05 -1.27
N PHE A 319 21.50 -16.91 -0.71
CA PHE A 319 22.54 -16.03 -1.20
C PHE A 319 23.38 -15.49 -0.03
N ASP A 320 24.70 -15.67 -0.11
CA ASP A 320 25.65 -15.21 0.92
C ASP A 320 25.29 -15.65 2.36
N GLY A 321 24.73 -16.86 2.48
CA GLY A 321 24.29 -17.44 3.75
C GLY A 321 22.86 -17.07 4.17
N TRP A 322 22.19 -16.16 3.46
CA TRP A 322 20.85 -15.67 3.75
C TRP A 322 19.83 -16.14 2.73
N MET A 323 18.64 -16.52 3.19
CA MET A 323 17.53 -16.73 2.27
C MET A 323 17.03 -15.39 1.73
N ARG A 324 16.83 -15.30 0.42
CA ARG A 324 16.31 -14.14 -0.28
C ARG A 324 15.07 -14.53 -1.06
N GLU A 325 14.12 -13.61 -1.11
CA GLU A 325 12.82 -13.78 -1.76
C GLU A 325 12.65 -12.80 -2.91
N TRP A 326 12.14 -13.28 -4.05
CA TRP A 326 11.72 -12.40 -5.14
C TRP A 326 10.63 -13.07 -6.01
N TYR A 327 9.91 -12.22 -6.75
CA TYR A 327 8.87 -12.64 -7.69
C TYR A 327 9.28 -12.22 -9.11
N VAL A 328 9.11 -13.12 -10.08
CA VAL A 328 9.40 -12.84 -11.50
C VAL A 328 8.10 -12.88 -12.30
N TYR A 329 7.76 -11.77 -12.93
CA TYR A 329 6.65 -11.71 -13.88
C TYR A 329 7.16 -11.83 -15.31
N ILE A 330 6.64 -12.83 -16.03
CA ILE A 330 6.98 -13.12 -17.42
C ILE A 330 5.68 -13.08 -18.23
N PRO A 331 5.46 -12.02 -19.03
CA PRO A 331 4.29 -11.92 -19.90
C PRO A 331 4.12 -13.13 -20.81
N GLN A 332 2.88 -13.45 -21.16
CA GLN A 332 2.59 -14.57 -22.07
C GLN A 332 3.29 -14.36 -23.43
N SER A 333 3.37 -13.12 -23.91
CA SER A 333 4.06 -12.75 -25.15
C SER A 333 5.55 -13.09 -25.15
N VAL A 334 6.21 -13.01 -23.98
CA VAL A 334 7.62 -13.41 -23.79
C VAL A 334 7.73 -14.93 -23.73
N ARG A 335 6.85 -15.60 -22.96
CA ARG A 335 6.84 -17.08 -22.84
C ARG A 335 6.65 -17.78 -24.19
N GLN A 336 5.90 -17.16 -25.11
CA GLN A 336 5.65 -17.69 -26.45
C GLN A 336 6.82 -17.51 -27.43
N ASN A 337 7.80 -16.66 -27.10
CA ASN A 337 8.96 -16.36 -27.95
C ASN A 337 10.27 -16.40 -27.13
N PRO A 338 10.62 -17.55 -26.51
CA PRO A 338 11.73 -17.65 -25.57
C PRO A 338 13.12 -17.40 -26.19
N GLU A 339 13.23 -17.38 -27.52
CA GLU A 339 14.45 -17.04 -28.25
C GLU A 339 14.68 -15.54 -28.41
N LYS A 340 13.63 -14.73 -28.26
CA LYS A 340 13.72 -13.27 -28.41
C LYS A 340 14.18 -12.64 -27.09
N LYS A 341 15.37 -12.04 -27.10
CA LYS A 341 15.85 -11.25 -25.97
C LYS A 341 14.95 -10.02 -25.72
N VAL A 342 14.54 -9.82 -24.48
CA VAL A 342 13.63 -8.75 -24.03
C VAL A 342 14.22 -7.97 -22.86
N PRO A 343 13.76 -6.74 -22.61
CA PRO A 343 14.23 -5.97 -21.46
C PRO A 343 13.88 -6.58 -20.10
N LEU A 344 14.62 -6.15 -19.08
CA LEU A 344 14.40 -6.49 -17.68
C LEU A 344 14.22 -5.22 -16.85
N VAL A 345 13.20 -5.19 -15.99
CA VAL A 345 13.02 -4.14 -14.97
C VAL A 345 13.13 -4.74 -13.57
N LEU A 346 14.01 -4.19 -12.74
CA LEU A 346 14.00 -4.41 -11.30
C LEU A 346 13.11 -3.37 -10.63
N ALA A 347 12.11 -3.80 -9.86
CA ALA A 347 11.13 -2.94 -9.20
C ALA A 347 11.18 -3.16 -7.68
N MET A 348 11.82 -2.24 -6.94
CA MET A 348 12.03 -2.37 -5.49
C MET A 348 10.97 -1.64 -4.67
N HIS A 349 10.46 -2.34 -3.65
CA HIS A 349 9.48 -1.81 -2.71
C HIS A 349 10.09 -0.82 -1.69
N GLY A 350 9.26 0.02 -1.09
CA GLY A 350 9.63 0.93 0.01
C GLY A 350 9.79 0.23 1.35
N TYR A 351 10.14 0.98 2.41
CA TYR A 351 10.24 0.44 3.77
C TYR A 351 8.92 -0.23 4.18
N THR A 352 9.01 -1.27 5.00
CA THR A 352 7.90 -2.12 5.51
C THR A 352 7.22 -3.03 4.50
N CYS A 353 7.28 -2.71 3.21
CA CYS A 353 6.59 -3.42 2.14
C CYS A 353 7.29 -4.74 1.75
N THR A 354 6.78 -5.43 0.71
CA THR A 354 7.38 -6.66 0.15
C THR A 354 7.33 -6.63 -1.37
N GLY A 355 8.09 -7.51 -2.05
CA GLY A 355 8.00 -7.67 -3.50
C GLY A 355 6.58 -8.02 -3.96
N GLU A 356 5.87 -8.85 -3.19
CA GLU A 356 4.48 -9.26 -3.44
C GLU A 356 3.52 -8.06 -3.49
N ILE A 357 3.63 -7.18 -2.50
CA ILE A 357 2.76 -6.01 -2.37
C ILE A 357 3.11 -4.97 -3.44
N TYR A 358 4.40 -4.75 -3.67
CA TYR A 358 4.85 -3.76 -4.64
C TYR A 358 4.52 -4.15 -6.08
N ALA A 359 4.45 -5.45 -6.39
CA ALA A 359 3.92 -5.92 -7.66
C ALA A 359 2.50 -5.38 -7.91
N GLY A 360 1.60 -5.50 -6.93
CA GLY A 360 0.25 -4.95 -7.00
C GLY A 360 0.21 -3.41 -7.01
N ASN A 361 0.97 -2.77 -6.12
CA ASN A 361 0.90 -1.31 -5.93
C ASN A 361 1.47 -0.53 -7.14
N SER A 362 2.57 -1.01 -7.72
CA SER A 362 3.27 -0.29 -8.78
C SER A 362 2.63 -0.49 -10.17
N GLY A 363 1.89 -1.58 -10.39
CA GLY A 363 1.32 -1.89 -11.71
C GLY A 363 2.36 -2.26 -12.78
N TRP A 364 3.63 -2.47 -12.42
CA TRP A 364 4.68 -2.81 -13.39
C TRP A 364 4.41 -4.08 -14.17
N TYR A 365 3.67 -5.04 -13.61
CA TYR A 365 3.27 -6.25 -14.32
C TYR A 365 2.27 -5.96 -15.45
N ASP A 366 1.36 -4.97 -15.29
CA ASP A 366 0.43 -4.56 -16.36
C ASP A 366 1.20 -3.86 -17.50
N VAL A 367 2.22 -3.06 -17.16
CA VAL A 367 3.12 -2.44 -18.15
C VAL A 367 3.90 -3.52 -18.90
N ALA A 368 4.42 -4.52 -18.18
CA ALA A 368 5.13 -5.65 -18.75
C ALA A 368 4.26 -6.48 -19.68
N ASP A 369 3.00 -6.76 -19.29
CA ASP A 369 2.06 -7.52 -20.11
C ASP A 369 1.75 -6.80 -21.43
N LYS A 370 1.52 -5.48 -21.35
CA LYS A 370 1.27 -4.63 -22.53
C LYS A 370 2.46 -4.54 -23.49
N HIS A 371 3.68 -4.49 -22.98
CA HIS A 371 4.86 -4.13 -23.77
C HIS A 371 5.88 -5.26 -23.99
N GLY A 372 5.71 -6.41 -23.33
CA GLY A 372 6.52 -7.61 -23.55
C GLY A 372 7.95 -7.51 -23.01
N PHE A 373 8.10 -7.30 -21.70
CA PHE A 373 9.37 -7.35 -20.97
C PHE A 373 9.24 -8.09 -19.64
N ILE A 374 10.35 -8.48 -19.02
CA ILE A 374 10.36 -9.19 -17.74
C ILE A 374 10.48 -8.19 -16.59
N VAL A 375 9.77 -8.42 -15.48
CA VAL A 375 9.89 -7.63 -14.26
C VAL A 375 10.19 -8.52 -13.07
N VAL A 376 11.08 -8.05 -12.20
CA VAL A 376 11.44 -8.73 -10.95
C VAL A 376 11.12 -7.83 -9.77
N PHE A 377 10.41 -8.38 -8.79
CA PHE A 377 10.03 -7.74 -7.54
C PHE A 377 10.72 -8.44 -6.36
N PRO A 378 11.94 -8.02 -5.99
CA PRO A 378 12.65 -8.59 -4.85
C PRO A 378 12.12 -8.06 -3.52
N SER A 379 12.22 -8.87 -2.45
CA SER A 379 11.89 -8.49 -1.08
C SER A 379 13.17 -8.20 -0.27
N ALA A 380 13.19 -7.06 0.42
CA ALA A 380 14.25 -6.69 1.38
C ALA A 380 14.16 -7.51 2.67
N LEU A 381 15.24 -7.57 3.45
CA LEU A 381 15.28 -8.27 4.73
C LEU A 381 14.76 -7.39 5.87
N HIS A 382 14.37 -7.99 7.00
CA HIS A 382 14.00 -7.24 8.21
C HIS A 382 15.17 -6.43 8.74
N ALA A 383 14.91 -5.16 9.04
CA ALA A 383 15.82 -4.31 9.79
C ALA A 383 15.04 -3.27 10.61
N LYS A 384 15.76 -2.63 11.54
CA LYS A 384 15.29 -1.43 12.19
C LYS A 384 15.80 -0.21 11.42
N VAL A 385 14.92 0.73 11.17
CA VAL A 385 15.26 2.04 10.61
C VAL A 385 14.96 3.09 11.67
N ASP A 386 15.90 3.99 11.93
CA ASP A 386 15.77 5.07 12.90
C ASP A 386 15.99 6.42 12.20
N MET A 387 14.88 7.05 11.81
CA MET A 387 14.83 8.40 11.23
C MET A 387 13.62 9.13 11.83
N PRO A 388 13.69 9.52 13.11
CA PRO A 388 12.51 9.98 13.85
C PRO A 388 11.96 11.32 13.33
N GLU A 389 12.81 12.17 12.77
CA GLU A 389 12.37 13.42 12.12
C GLU A 389 11.50 13.17 10.89
N GLN A 390 11.61 11.99 10.28
CA GLN A 390 10.84 11.54 9.12
C GLN A 390 9.73 10.55 9.52
N GLY A 391 9.39 10.45 10.80
CA GLY A 391 8.32 9.56 11.27
C GLY A 391 8.71 8.07 11.33
N LEU A 392 9.97 7.71 11.04
CA LEU A 392 10.45 6.32 11.10
C LEU A 392 11.07 6.06 12.47
N MET A 393 10.30 5.42 13.36
CA MET A 393 10.67 5.28 14.77
C MET A 393 11.51 4.04 15.06
N SER A 394 12.51 4.17 15.92
CA SER A 394 13.34 3.06 16.42
C SER A 394 12.60 2.03 17.28
N ASP A 395 11.44 2.39 17.83
CA ASP A 395 10.59 1.51 18.62
C ASP A 395 9.67 0.61 17.77
N TRP A 396 9.64 0.78 16.45
CA TRP A 396 8.95 -0.11 15.54
C TRP A 396 9.52 -1.54 15.59
N ALA A 397 8.67 -2.50 15.21
CA ALA A 397 9.13 -3.84 14.89
C ALA A 397 10.16 -3.77 13.75
N PRO A 398 11.13 -4.70 13.69
CA PRO A 398 11.96 -4.87 12.50
C PRO A 398 11.07 -5.21 11.31
N LEU A 399 11.20 -4.42 10.24
CA LEU A 399 10.38 -4.49 9.05
C LEU A 399 11.28 -4.49 7.81
N ASN A 400 10.76 -4.90 6.65
CA ASN A 400 11.58 -5.05 5.44
C ASN A 400 12.21 -3.71 5.03
N ALA A 401 13.54 -3.65 5.01
CA ALA A 401 14.29 -2.47 4.59
C ALA A 401 15.56 -2.90 3.84
N TRP A 402 15.86 -2.19 2.74
CA TRP A 402 17.10 -2.38 1.99
C TRP A 402 18.31 -1.88 2.78
N ASN A 403 19.44 -2.59 2.71
CA ASN A 403 20.71 -2.18 3.34
C ASN A 403 21.47 -1.11 2.54
N VAL A 404 20.83 0.04 2.31
CA VAL A 404 21.40 1.14 1.50
C VAL A 404 22.57 1.87 2.18
N PHE A 405 22.78 1.65 3.49
CA PHE A 405 23.85 2.29 4.27
C PHE A 405 25.02 1.36 4.60
N LEU A 406 25.04 0.12 4.07
CA LEU A 406 26.07 -0.89 4.34
C LEU A 406 26.23 -1.20 5.85
N GLU A 407 25.12 -1.37 6.56
CA GLU A 407 25.13 -1.82 7.94
C GLU A 407 25.65 -3.27 8.03
N ASP A 408 26.45 -3.58 9.05
CA ASP A 408 27.12 -4.87 9.22
C ASP A 408 26.19 -6.01 9.69
N ASP A 409 24.90 -5.71 9.94
CA ASP A 409 23.93 -6.65 10.51
C ASP A 409 23.23 -7.54 9.47
N ARG A 410 23.43 -7.26 8.18
CA ARG A 410 22.80 -7.96 7.05
C ARG A 410 23.66 -7.89 5.78
N PRO A 411 23.38 -8.72 4.76
CA PRO A 411 24.16 -8.75 3.53
C PRO A 411 24.21 -7.43 2.78
N ASP A 412 25.25 -7.29 1.97
CA ASP A 412 25.42 -6.21 1.01
C ASP A 412 24.41 -6.36 -0.15
N GLU A 413 23.54 -5.36 -0.32
CA GLU A 413 22.52 -5.38 -1.38
C GLU A 413 23.15 -5.35 -2.77
N LEU A 414 24.27 -4.68 -2.99
CA LEU A 414 24.90 -4.64 -4.32
C LEU A 414 25.36 -6.03 -4.76
N LYS A 415 25.86 -6.85 -3.82
CA LYS A 415 26.20 -8.25 -4.12
C LYS A 415 24.96 -9.07 -4.46
N PHE A 416 23.87 -8.90 -3.69
CA PHE A 416 22.62 -9.60 -3.97
C PHE A 416 22.04 -9.23 -5.33
N PHE A 417 21.98 -7.93 -5.65
CA PHE A 417 21.44 -7.46 -6.92
C PHE A 417 22.36 -7.82 -8.10
N SER A 418 23.69 -7.83 -7.94
CA SER A 418 24.58 -8.36 -8.97
C SER A 418 24.31 -9.84 -9.24
N PHE A 419 24.18 -10.66 -8.19
CA PHE A 419 23.82 -12.07 -8.31
C PHE A 419 22.48 -12.27 -9.00
N LEU A 420 21.46 -11.52 -8.58
CA LEU A 420 20.12 -11.59 -9.15
C LEU A 420 20.13 -11.23 -10.64
N LEU A 421 20.82 -10.15 -11.02
CA LEU A 421 20.97 -9.75 -12.42
C LEU A 421 21.65 -10.83 -13.26
N ASP A 422 22.76 -11.39 -12.78
CA ASP A 422 23.50 -12.43 -13.50
C ASP A 422 22.63 -13.69 -13.68
N LYS A 423 21.88 -14.07 -12.64
CA LYS A 423 20.92 -15.18 -12.69
C LYS A 423 19.80 -14.90 -13.71
N MET A 424 19.19 -13.71 -13.67
CA MET A 424 18.13 -13.34 -14.60
C MET A 424 18.60 -13.35 -16.06
N ILE A 425 19.82 -12.87 -16.33
CA ILE A 425 20.42 -12.87 -17.68
C ILE A 425 20.72 -14.29 -18.17
N ALA A 426 21.15 -15.17 -17.28
CA ALA A 426 21.51 -16.55 -17.61
C ALA A 426 20.28 -17.45 -17.83
N GLU A 427 19.23 -17.29 -17.02
CA GLU A 427 18.09 -18.22 -16.98
C GLU A 427 16.92 -17.79 -17.89
N TYR A 428 16.82 -16.49 -18.21
CA TYR A 428 15.70 -15.94 -18.98
C TYR A 428 16.18 -15.26 -20.27
N PRO A 429 15.29 -14.99 -21.24
CA PRO A 429 15.66 -14.29 -22.46
C PRO A 429 15.83 -12.78 -22.22
N VAL A 430 16.68 -12.39 -21.27
CA VAL A 430 16.99 -10.98 -20.99
C VAL A 430 18.04 -10.46 -21.97
N ASP A 431 17.77 -9.28 -22.52
CA ASP A 431 18.73 -8.42 -23.21
C ASP A 431 19.56 -7.66 -22.16
N GLU A 432 20.82 -8.07 -21.98
CA GLU A 432 21.73 -7.49 -20.98
C GLU A 432 22.09 -6.01 -21.23
N HIS A 433 21.77 -5.48 -22.41
CA HIS A 433 21.92 -4.05 -22.72
C HIS A 433 20.67 -3.25 -22.36
N ARG A 434 19.56 -3.89 -22.00
CA ARG A 434 18.27 -3.24 -21.71
C ARG A 434 17.74 -3.66 -20.34
N VAL A 435 18.57 -3.41 -19.33
CA VAL A 435 18.25 -3.62 -17.92
C VAL A 435 17.98 -2.28 -17.26
N PHE A 436 16.89 -2.20 -16.50
CA PHE A 436 16.40 -0.99 -15.86
C PHE A 436 16.13 -1.23 -14.38
N ALA A 437 16.19 -0.17 -13.57
CA ALA A 437 15.79 -0.24 -12.16
C ALA A 437 14.88 0.93 -11.78
N THR A 438 13.94 0.64 -10.89
CA THR A 438 12.99 1.60 -10.33
C THR A 438 12.58 1.12 -8.94
N GLY A 439 12.03 2.03 -8.15
CA GLY A 439 11.54 1.70 -6.83
C GLY A 439 10.93 2.92 -6.15
N HIS A 440 10.14 2.68 -5.11
CA HIS A 440 9.42 3.71 -4.37
C HIS A 440 10.00 3.91 -2.98
N SER A 441 10.11 5.17 -2.51
CA SER A 441 10.51 5.47 -1.12
C SER A 441 11.87 4.87 -0.75
N TRP A 442 11.97 3.99 0.24
CA TRP A 442 13.23 3.27 0.53
C TRP A 442 13.73 2.43 -0.65
N GLY A 443 12.84 1.97 -1.54
CA GLY A 443 13.19 1.33 -2.81
C GLY A 443 13.72 2.32 -3.85
N SER A 444 13.40 3.62 -3.72
CA SER A 444 14.01 4.68 -4.51
C SER A 444 15.46 4.94 -4.05
N LEU A 445 15.73 4.92 -2.74
CA LEU A 445 17.10 4.89 -2.22
C LEU A 445 17.86 3.64 -2.67
N MET A 446 17.21 2.48 -2.73
CA MET A 446 17.82 1.28 -3.33
C MET A 446 18.09 1.47 -4.83
N THR A 447 17.20 2.14 -5.56
CA THR A 447 17.42 2.48 -6.98
C THR A 447 18.64 3.39 -7.14
N GLU A 448 18.75 4.41 -6.30
CA GLU A 448 19.92 5.31 -6.24
C GLU A 448 21.19 4.53 -5.89
N MET A 449 21.16 3.63 -4.91
CA MET A 449 22.31 2.77 -4.56
C MET A 449 22.76 1.93 -5.76
N LEU A 450 21.83 1.30 -6.49
CA LEU A 450 22.13 0.54 -7.71
C LEU A 450 22.70 1.44 -8.81
N ALA A 451 22.12 2.63 -8.99
CA ALA A 451 22.55 3.60 -9.97
C ALA A 451 23.96 4.14 -9.68
N LEU A 452 24.32 4.30 -8.40
CA LEU A 452 25.63 4.75 -7.96
C LEU A 452 26.68 3.63 -8.02
N GLY A 453 26.34 2.43 -7.54
CA GLY A 453 27.28 1.33 -7.32
C GLY A 453 27.39 0.28 -8.42
N LEU A 454 26.41 0.20 -9.33
CA LEU A 454 26.36 -0.74 -10.46
C LEU A 454 25.97 0.00 -11.75
N THR A 455 26.43 1.24 -11.91
CA THR A 455 26.02 2.16 -12.99
C THR A 455 26.11 1.52 -14.38
N GLU A 456 27.16 0.75 -14.64
CA GLU A 456 27.42 0.06 -15.92
C GLU A 456 26.46 -1.11 -16.21
N ARG A 457 25.64 -1.51 -15.25
CA ARG A 457 24.69 -2.62 -15.41
C ARG A 457 23.32 -2.16 -15.90
N PHE A 458 23.03 -0.85 -15.87
CA PHE A 458 21.71 -0.30 -16.18
C PHE A 458 21.75 0.59 -17.43
N ALA A 459 20.71 0.48 -18.26
CA ALA A 459 20.49 1.36 -19.39
C ALA A 459 19.80 2.67 -18.99
N ALA A 460 18.96 2.63 -17.95
CA ALA A 460 18.35 3.79 -17.30
C ALA A 460 17.76 3.41 -15.94
N VAL A 461 17.53 4.39 -15.08
CA VAL A 461 16.87 4.20 -13.77
C VAL A 461 15.79 5.24 -13.51
N ALA A 462 14.79 4.89 -12.71
CA ALA A 462 13.68 5.80 -12.38
C ALA A 462 13.24 5.67 -10.90
N PRO A 463 13.89 6.37 -9.97
CA PRO A 463 13.47 6.39 -8.57
C PRO A 463 12.17 7.20 -8.39
N CYS A 464 11.19 6.64 -7.66
CA CYS A 464 9.87 7.22 -7.41
C CYS A 464 9.69 7.61 -5.94
N SER A 465 9.14 8.80 -5.66
CA SER A 465 9.43 9.50 -4.40
C SER A 465 10.94 9.45 -4.14
N GLY A 466 11.67 9.95 -5.15
CA GLY A 466 12.97 9.45 -5.58
C GLY A 466 14.17 10.35 -5.35
N ALA A 467 13.97 11.54 -4.77
CA ALA A 467 15.08 12.31 -4.23
C ALA A 467 15.65 11.61 -2.98
N PHE A 468 16.93 11.85 -2.66
CA PHE A 468 17.45 11.52 -1.33
C PHE A 468 16.62 12.23 -0.26
N PHE A 469 16.46 11.60 0.91
CA PHE A 469 15.71 12.13 2.04
C PHE A 469 16.28 11.63 3.37
N GLY A 470 15.94 12.30 4.47
CA GLY A 470 16.33 11.89 5.81
C GLY A 470 17.86 11.87 6.03
N GLY A 471 18.60 12.73 5.33
CA GLY A 471 20.06 12.77 5.35
C GLY A 471 20.73 11.63 4.58
N ALA A 472 19.96 10.90 3.76
CA ALA A 472 20.50 9.85 2.91
C ALA A 472 21.48 10.40 1.87
N TYR A 473 21.33 11.66 1.43
CA TYR A 473 22.27 12.27 0.48
C TYR A 473 23.70 12.22 1.00
N GLU A 474 23.95 12.78 2.19
CA GLU A 474 25.29 12.84 2.78
C GLU A 474 25.84 11.45 3.08
N LYS A 475 25.02 10.57 3.70
CA LYS A 475 25.43 9.22 4.03
C LYS A 475 25.79 8.42 2.78
N MET A 476 24.87 8.30 1.82
CA MET A 476 25.05 7.43 0.66
C MET A 476 26.17 7.94 -0.25
N THR A 477 26.30 9.25 -0.45
CA THR A 477 27.37 9.81 -1.31
C THR A 477 28.76 9.72 -0.68
N SER A 478 28.85 9.49 0.63
CA SER A 478 30.13 9.25 1.33
C SER A 478 30.61 7.79 1.28
N LEU A 479 29.72 6.84 0.92
CA LEU A 479 30.03 5.41 0.92
C LEU A 479 30.85 4.99 -0.31
N PRO A 480 31.65 3.90 -0.22
CA PRO A 480 32.57 3.52 -1.30
C PRO A 480 31.90 3.27 -2.65
N TYR A 481 30.66 2.76 -2.68
CA TYR A 481 29.94 2.52 -3.92
C TYR A 481 29.56 3.80 -4.67
N ALA A 482 29.55 4.96 -3.99
CA ALA A 482 29.20 6.24 -4.59
C ALA A 482 30.41 6.98 -5.20
N ALA A 483 31.58 6.33 -5.24
CA ALA A 483 32.73 6.88 -5.96
C ALA A 483 32.37 7.15 -7.44
N GLU A 484 32.87 8.27 -7.99
CA GLU A 484 32.69 8.57 -9.41
C GLU A 484 33.36 7.50 -10.27
N ASN A 485 32.63 6.99 -11.26
CA ASN A 485 33.09 5.95 -12.18
C ASN A 485 33.18 6.43 -13.63
N GLY A 486 32.80 7.69 -13.91
CA GLY A 486 32.80 8.29 -15.25
C GLY A 486 31.73 7.73 -16.21
N VAL A 487 30.82 6.87 -15.72
CA VAL A 487 29.72 6.31 -16.50
C VAL A 487 28.51 7.23 -16.37
N GLN A 488 27.97 7.67 -17.50
CA GLN A 488 26.72 8.44 -17.52
C GLN A 488 25.54 7.49 -17.52
N LEU A 489 24.47 7.84 -16.79
CA LEU A 489 23.29 7.01 -16.64
C LEU A 489 22.02 7.84 -16.81
N PRO A 490 21.12 7.52 -17.77
CA PRO A 490 19.84 8.18 -17.87
C PRO A 490 19.03 7.97 -16.59
N ILE A 491 18.57 9.06 -15.97
CA ILE A 491 17.73 9.01 -14.77
C ILE A 491 16.49 9.89 -14.87
N TRP A 492 15.36 9.37 -14.39
CA TRP A 492 14.11 10.13 -14.25
C TRP A 492 13.52 9.94 -12.84
N MET A 493 13.60 10.98 -12.02
CA MET A 493 13.06 11.00 -10.66
C MET A 493 11.60 11.46 -10.62
N PHE A 494 10.80 10.94 -9.69
CA PHE A 494 9.43 11.40 -9.43
C PHE A 494 9.24 11.70 -7.95
N TRP A 495 8.42 12.69 -7.61
CA TRP A 495 7.92 12.90 -6.25
C TRP A 495 6.61 13.71 -6.28
N GLY A 496 5.83 13.59 -5.21
CA GLY A 496 4.56 14.25 -5.00
C GLY A 496 4.72 15.64 -4.42
N MET A 497 3.75 16.52 -4.69
CA MET A 497 3.71 17.84 -4.08
C MET A 497 3.08 17.82 -2.67
N ASN A 498 2.54 16.68 -2.22
CA ASN A 498 1.97 16.49 -0.88
C ASN A 498 2.79 15.55 0.02
N GLU A 499 4.09 15.41 -0.26
CA GLU A 499 5.04 14.63 0.57
C GLU A 499 6.17 15.48 1.19
N GLU A 500 5.97 16.78 1.36
CA GLU A 500 6.98 17.74 1.85
C GLU A 500 7.51 17.41 3.26
N TRP A 501 6.76 16.66 4.06
CA TRP A 501 7.20 16.16 5.36
C TRP A 501 8.39 15.18 5.24
N LEU A 502 8.61 14.58 4.07
CA LEU A 502 9.72 13.67 3.78
C LEU A 502 10.67 14.22 2.72
N ILE A 503 10.12 14.66 1.59
CA ILE A 503 10.87 15.09 0.41
C ILE A 503 10.47 16.54 0.08
N PRO A 504 11.39 17.52 0.17
CA PRO A 504 11.12 18.89 -0.24
C PRO A 504 10.58 18.92 -1.68
N SER A 505 9.34 19.37 -1.86
CA SER A 505 8.67 19.27 -3.16
C SER A 505 9.28 20.20 -4.21
N GLU A 506 9.79 21.36 -3.80
CA GLU A 506 10.52 22.30 -4.65
C GLU A 506 12.05 22.15 -4.45
N PRO A 507 12.81 21.89 -5.52
CA PRO A 507 14.28 21.83 -5.44
C PRO A 507 14.89 23.15 -4.96
N ALA A 508 15.95 23.06 -4.15
CA ALA A 508 16.81 24.17 -3.77
C ALA A 508 18.28 23.68 -3.68
N HIS A 509 19.25 24.59 -3.78
CA HIS A 509 20.67 24.22 -3.74
C HIS A 509 21.10 23.59 -2.40
N GLU A 510 20.33 23.85 -1.35
CA GLU A 510 20.62 23.42 0.01
C GLU A 510 19.75 22.24 0.49
N ASN A 511 18.73 21.84 -0.28
CA ASN A 511 17.83 20.76 0.11
C ASN A 511 18.11 19.46 -0.65
N GLU A 512 17.75 18.31 -0.06
CA GLU A 512 18.12 17.01 -0.64
C GLU A 512 17.53 16.80 -2.04
N THR A 513 16.36 17.37 -2.36
CA THR A 513 15.77 17.31 -3.70
C THR A 513 16.68 17.97 -4.75
N GLY A 514 17.11 19.21 -4.53
CA GLY A 514 18.01 19.89 -5.47
C GLY A 514 19.41 19.26 -5.49
N LEU A 515 19.93 18.87 -4.32
CA LEU A 515 21.23 18.16 -4.21
C LEU A 515 21.24 16.84 -4.99
N THR A 516 20.13 16.09 -4.98
CA THR A 516 19.97 14.86 -5.77
C THR A 516 20.02 15.15 -7.26
N VAL A 517 19.24 16.13 -7.74
CA VAL A 517 19.23 16.48 -9.17
C VAL A 517 20.60 17.00 -9.61
N GLU A 518 21.25 17.84 -8.80
CA GLU A 518 22.60 18.34 -9.07
C GLU A 518 23.66 17.25 -9.13
N LEU A 519 23.59 16.24 -8.26
CA LEU A 519 24.49 15.09 -8.28
C LEU A 519 24.43 14.41 -9.65
N TRP A 520 23.23 14.12 -10.14
CA TRP A 520 23.04 13.47 -11.44
C TRP A 520 23.40 14.37 -12.61
N LEU A 521 23.12 15.67 -12.53
CA LEU A 521 23.60 16.64 -13.52
C LEU A 521 25.13 16.65 -13.60
N LYS A 522 25.83 16.68 -12.46
CA LYS A 522 27.30 16.64 -12.42
C LYS A 522 27.84 15.33 -13.00
N ARG A 523 27.31 14.18 -12.56
CA ARG A 523 27.71 12.84 -13.05
C ARG A 523 27.48 12.65 -14.54
N ASN A 524 26.40 13.23 -15.08
CA ASN A 524 26.08 13.16 -16.52
C ASN A 524 26.68 14.31 -17.35
N GLY A 525 27.69 15.02 -16.81
CA GLY A 525 28.45 16.05 -17.54
C GLY A 525 27.64 17.32 -17.85
N LYS A 526 26.68 17.67 -17.00
CA LYS A 526 25.74 18.79 -17.13
C LYS A 526 25.77 19.75 -15.94
N ALA A 527 26.91 19.88 -15.26
CA ALA A 527 27.06 20.84 -14.16
C ALA A 527 26.72 22.28 -14.59
N ASP A 528 26.91 22.61 -15.87
CA ASP A 528 26.57 23.91 -16.46
C ASP A 528 25.06 24.12 -16.72
N MET A 529 24.25 23.07 -16.59
CA MET A 529 22.78 23.14 -16.70
C MET A 529 22.09 23.28 -15.34
N ILE A 530 22.84 23.34 -14.24
CA ILE A 530 22.28 23.62 -12.92
C ILE A 530 21.72 25.05 -12.94
N PRO A 531 20.40 25.24 -12.70
CA PRO A 531 19.80 26.57 -12.73
C PRO A 531 20.34 27.43 -11.59
N ALA A 532 20.47 28.74 -11.81
CA ALA A 532 20.85 29.66 -10.73
C ALA A 532 19.69 29.90 -9.73
N ASP A 533 18.46 29.64 -10.16
CA ASP A 533 17.24 29.73 -9.36
C ASP A 533 16.30 28.60 -9.80
N TRP A 534 16.09 27.62 -8.93
CA TRP A 534 15.22 26.48 -9.17
C TRP A 534 13.76 26.88 -9.44
N ALA A 535 13.29 28.02 -8.88
CA ALA A 535 11.94 28.51 -9.12
C ALA A 535 11.71 28.93 -10.59
N GLN A 536 12.78 29.18 -11.35
CA GLN A 536 12.74 29.55 -12.76
C GLN A 536 13.06 28.37 -13.68
N CYS A 537 13.20 27.15 -13.14
CA CYS A 537 13.48 25.97 -13.93
C CYS A 537 12.33 25.67 -14.92
N ALA A 538 12.69 25.50 -16.19
CA ALA A 538 11.73 25.25 -17.25
C ALA A 538 11.05 23.89 -17.05
N ASN A 539 9.73 23.88 -17.18
CA ASN A 539 8.91 22.68 -17.03
C ASN A 539 7.82 22.62 -18.09
N THR A 540 7.31 21.41 -18.32
CA THR A 540 6.10 21.16 -19.09
C THR A 540 5.06 20.52 -18.18
N VAL A 541 3.82 21.02 -18.23
CA VAL A 541 2.72 20.48 -17.43
C VAL A 541 1.81 19.63 -18.31
N ASN A 542 1.59 18.38 -17.92
CA ASN A 542 0.64 17.47 -18.55
C ASN A 542 -0.27 16.85 -17.48
N GLY A 543 -1.52 17.30 -17.41
CA GLY A 543 -2.42 16.92 -16.32
C GLY A 543 -1.83 17.29 -14.97
N ARG A 544 -1.62 16.30 -14.10
CA ARG A 544 -1.03 16.48 -12.77
C ARG A 544 0.49 16.38 -12.72
N PHE A 545 1.15 16.21 -13.86
CA PHE A 545 2.60 16.03 -13.92
C PHE A 545 3.29 17.30 -14.40
N LYS A 546 4.23 17.81 -13.60
CA LYS A 546 5.11 18.92 -13.93
C LYS A 546 6.51 18.37 -14.16
N ASP A 547 6.84 18.18 -15.42
CA ASP A 547 8.07 17.54 -15.86
C ASP A 547 9.17 18.56 -16.17
N HIS A 548 10.39 18.28 -15.71
CA HIS A 548 11.60 19.06 -15.94
C HIS A 548 12.64 18.21 -16.65
N TYR A 549 13.26 18.76 -17.71
CA TYR A 549 14.12 18.01 -18.62
C TYR A 549 15.49 18.68 -18.78
N PHE A 550 16.56 17.93 -18.49
CA PHE A 550 17.94 18.35 -18.72
C PHE A 550 18.60 17.38 -19.69
N ASP A 551 18.50 17.71 -20.98
CA ASP A 551 19.01 16.89 -22.06
C ASP A 551 20.01 17.67 -22.93
N ARG A 552 21.03 16.96 -23.42
CA ARG A 552 22.06 17.45 -24.34
C ARG A 552 22.51 16.28 -25.19
N GLU A 553 22.54 16.49 -26.51
CA GLU A 553 23.00 15.50 -27.46
C GLU A 553 24.35 14.88 -27.05
N GLY A 554 24.44 13.55 -27.09
CA GLY A 554 25.64 12.80 -26.72
C GLY A 554 25.87 12.63 -25.22
N THR A 555 24.90 12.97 -24.37
CA THR A 555 24.99 12.76 -22.91
C THR A 555 23.72 12.13 -22.35
N ALA A 556 23.80 11.44 -21.21
CA ALA A 556 22.65 10.78 -20.61
C ALA A 556 21.68 11.80 -19.96
N PRO A 557 20.38 11.80 -20.27
CA PRO A 557 19.46 12.81 -19.75
C PRO A 557 19.23 12.68 -18.24
N VAL A 558 18.96 13.82 -17.60
CA VAL A 558 18.47 13.89 -16.22
C VAL A 558 17.09 14.53 -16.28
N GLN A 559 16.10 13.89 -15.67
CA GLN A 559 14.72 14.35 -15.65
C GLN A 559 14.17 14.25 -14.24
N PHE A 560 13.24 15.13 -13.89
CA PHE A 560 12.40 14.92 -12.73
C PHE A 560 10.98 15.40 -12.96
N THR A 561 10.05 14.81 -12.22
CA THR A 561 8.63 15.13 -12.30
C THR A 561 8.07 15.36 -10.91
N GLN A 562 7.49 16.55 -10.71
CA GLN A 562 6.65 16.86 -9.57
C GLN A 562 5.21 16.44 -9.91
N VAL A 563 4.57 15.66 -9.05
CA VAL A 563 3.21 15.17 -9.25
C VAL A 563 2.26 15.90 -8.31
N ASP A 564 1.37 16.69 -8.89
CA ASP A 564 0.31 17.38 -8.15
C ASP A 564 -0.72 16.38 -7.61
N TYR A 565 -1.30 16.67 -6.44
CA TYR A 565 -2.22 15.78 -5.72
C TYR A 565 -1.68 14.36 -5.53
N MET A 566 -0.39 14.22 -5.23
CA MET A 566 0.22 12.93 -4.89
C MET A 566 0.88 13.01 -3.51
N PRO A 567 0.52 12.12 -2.56
CA PRO A 567 1.20 12.01 -1.28
C PRO A 567 2.45 11.13 -1.45
N HIS A 568 3.03 10.61 -0.37
CA HIS A 568 4.19 9.72 -0.43
C HIS A 568 3.81 8.32 -0.96
N ALA A 569 3.74 8.18 -2.29
CA ALA A 569 3.10 7.03 -2.93
C ALA A 569 3.69 6.67 -4.31
N THR A 570 3.26 5.53 -4.83
CA THR A 570 3.49 5.11 -6.22
C THR A 570 2.15 4.81 -6.89
N MET A 571 2.08 4.94 -8.21
CA MET A 571 0.86 4.63 -8.98
C MET A 571 1.17 3.99 -10.35
N PRO A 572 0.27 3.15 -10.90
CA PRO A 572 0.47 2.52 -12.21
C PRO A 572 0.72 3.51 -13.35
N GLU A 573 0.10 4.69 -13.34
CA GLU A 573 0.33 5.71 -14.36
C GLU A 573 1.81 6.12 -14.44
N MET A 574 2.51 6.22 -13.30
CA MET A 574 3.97 6.49 -13.28
C MET A 574 4.74 5.37 -13.98
N SER A 575 4.42 4.11 -13.68
CA SER A 575 5.06 2.95 -14.30
C SER A 575 4.87 2.94 -15.82
N PHE A 576 3.66 3.26 -16.31
CA PHE A 576 3.41 3.41 -17.75
C PHE A 576 4.25 4.54 -18.36
N ARG A 577 4.28 5.72 -17.73
CA ARG A 577 5.08 6.85 -18.22
C ARG A 577 6.57 6.52 -18.25
N ILE A 578 7.12 5.98 -17.16
CA ILE A 578 8.54 5.59 -17.09
C ILE A 578 8.88 4.63 -18.23
N TRP A 579 8.04 3.65 -18.52
CA TRP A 579 8.31 2.74 -19.63
C TRP A 579 8.17 3.41 -21.00
N GLU A 580 7.02 4.03 -21.28
CA GLU A 580 6.63 4.52 -22.60
C GLU A 580 7.40 5.78 -23.01
N GLU A 581 7.74 6.63 -22.05
CA GLU A 581 8.39 7.91 -22.29
C GLU A 581 9.90 7.87 -22.00
N PHE A 582 10.41 6.84 -21.29
CA PHE A 582 11.80 6.82 -20.85
C PHE A 582 12.52 5.49 -21.09
N PHE A 583 12.31 4.44 -20.27
CA PHE A 583 13.10 3.20 -20.33
C PHE A 583 13.20 2.59 -21.72
N ARG A 584 12.09 2.51 -22.46
CA ARG A 584 12.12 1.85 -23.79
C ARG A 584 13.01 2.54 -24.82
N LYS A 585 13.43 3.79 -24.56
CA LYS A 585 14.30 4.60 -25.44
C LYS A 585 15.78 4.30 -25.26
N PHE A 586 16.17 3.58 -24.21
CA PHE A 586 17.58 3.36 -23.88
C PHE A 586 18.01 1.91 -24.06
N SER A 587 19.28 1.78 -24.44
CA SER A 587 20.06 0.56 -24.47
C SER A 587 21.49 0.96 -24.16
N ARG A 588 22.17 0.20 -23.31
CA ARG A 588 23.59 0.38 -23.03
C ARG A 588 24.42 0.00 -24.26
N SER A 589 25.47 0.74 -24.54
CA SER A 589 26.43 0.47 -25.63
C SER A 589 27.38 -0.67 -25.32
#